data_AF-A0A8X6L9V0-F1
#
_entry.id   AF-A0A8X6L9V0-F1
#
_cell.length_a   1.000
_cell.length_b   1.000
_cell.length_c   1.000
_cell.angle_alpha   90.00
_cell.angle_beta   90.00
_cell.angle_gamma   90.00
#
_symmetry.space_group_name_H-M   'P 1'
#
loop_
_entity.id
_entity.type
_entity.pdbx_description
1 polymer ?
#
loop_
_entity_poly.entity_id
_entity_poly.type
_entity_poly.pdbx_seq_one_letter_code
_entity_poly.pdbx_strand_id
1 'polypeptide(L)'
;MIRNLGVLVGCLPIAIYKVDEVFGPRKYWFILVARSFLGSTALYLNLMAYRFLPLAVASIIMSSVPSLVMIAARIYLKEPCGFIPSLAVMITVAGVLLSIRLPELLNEGGGAVTNPNYFVGLGCAFGCVIILSITIVSLRKMRDVHFSVVLVYFGVIGAIENGSLVYLLAEYSLPECGWDATLMMMVGVLGFFGHCFLVMAIQVEEAGIVSVMKSSTDIIISLILQIIFFDLSPDIYNLGGAALVVFSVSMIGFRKWLQNLPKDSSWKKNLKYFLL
;
A
#
# COMPACT_ATOMS: atom_id res chain seq x y z
N MET A 1 16.00 3.38 -3.51
CA MET A 1 16.64 4.01 -4.70
C MET A 1 16.51 3.16 -5.97
N ILE A 2 17.07 1.95 -6.01
CA ILE A 2 17.10 1.09 -7.22
C ILE A 2 15.71 0.89 -7.85
N ARG A 3 14.69 0.64 -7.04
CA ARG A 3 13.32 0.48 -7.54
C ARG A 3 12.76 1.73 -8.22
N ASN A 4 13.06 2.93 -7.71
CA ASN A 4 12.59 4.19 -8.31
C ASN A 4 13.34 4.50 -9.61
N LEU A 5 14.64 4.16 -9.66
CA LEU A 5 15.43 4.24 -10.89
C LEU A 5 14.92 3.26 -11.95
N GLY A 6 14.60 2.02 -11.57
CA GLY A 6 13.99 1.04 -12.48
C GLY A 6 12.67 1.54 -13.06
N VAL A 7 11.83 2.18 -12.24
CA VAL A 7 10.58 2.79 -12.71
C VAL A 7 10.84 3.95 -13.67
N LEU A 8 11.81 4.80 -13.35
CA LEU A 8 12.19 5.93 -14.19
C LEU A 8 12.66 5.44 -15.57
N VAL A 9 13.66 4.56 -15.60
CA VAL A 9 14.25 4.03 -16.84
C VAL A 9 13.23 3.30 -17.68
N GLY A 10 12.34 2.51 -17.07
CA GLY A 10 11.27 1.80 -17.79
C GLY A 10 10.18 2.72 -18.36
N CYS A 11 9.83 3.80 -17.66
CA CYS A 11 8.76 4.71 -18.09
C CYS A 11 9.19 5.80 -19.07
N LEU A 12 10.44 6.23 -19.02
CA LEU A 12 10.97 7.33 -19.82
C LEU A 12 10.79 7.14 -21.34
N PRO A 13 11.09 5.96 -21.94
CA PRO A 13 10.82 5.75 -23.36
C PRO A 13 9.32 5.76 -23.66
N ILE A 14 8.48 5.19 -22.79
CA ILE A 14 7.02 5.18 -22.97
C ILE A 14 6.46 6.61 -22.95
N ALA A 15 6.99 7.49 -22.09
CA ALA A 15 6.57 8.88 -21.99
C ALA A 15 6.92 9.66 -23.27
N ILE A 16 8.12 9.47 -23.81
CA ILE A 16 8.58 10.17 -25.02
C ILE A 16 7.79 9.72 -26.26
N TYR A 17 7.46 8.43 -26.37
CA TYR A 17 6.78 7.89 -27.55
C TYR A 17 5.26 8.09 -27.57
N LYS A 18 4.60 8.20 -26.41
CA LYS A 18 3.13 8.21 -26.32
C LYS A 18 2.51 9.51 -25.81
N VAL A 19 3.31 10.47 -25.34
CA VAL A 19 2.78 11.68 -24.72
C VAL A 19 3.33 12.91 -25.44
N ASP A 20 2.44 13.69 -26.07
CA ASP A 20 2.80 14.93 -26.77
C ASP A 20 3.31 16.02 -25.80
N GLU A 21 2.88 15.99 -24.54
CA GLU A 21 3.35 16.86 -23.45
C GLU A 21 3.97 16.03 -22.32
N VAL A 22 5.30 15.82 -22.36
CA VAL A 22 6.06 15.04 -21.37
C VAL A 22 5.85 15.54 -19.92
N PHE A 23 5.57 16.83 -19.74
CA PHE A 23 5.36 17.45 -18.43
C PHE A 23 3.90 17.37 -17.93
N GLY A 24 2.96 16.92 -18.77
CA GLY A 24 1.54 16.90 -18.46
C GLY A 24 0.93 18.28 -18.21
N PRO A 25 -0.39 18.33 -17.97
CA PRO A 25 -1.14 19.58 -17.81
C PRO A 25 -0.68 20.38 -16.57
N ARG A 26 -0.36 21.67 -16.75
CA ARG A 26 0.11 22.61 -15.69
C ARG A 26 -0.78 22.61 -14.44
N LYS A 27 -2.08 22.39 -14.59
CA LYS A 27 -3.06 22.33 -13.49
C LYS A 27 -2.74 21.25 -12.44
N TYR A 28 -2.07 20.16 -12.84
CA TYR A 28 -1.81 19.01 -11.97
C TYR A 28 -0.37 18.94 -11.46
N TRP A 29 0.52 19.87 -11.83
CA TRP A 29 1.94 19.82 -11.44
C TRP A 29 2.15 19.75 -9.94
N PHE A 30 1.48 20.61 -9.17
CA PHE A 30 1.60 20.57 -7.71
C PHE A 30 1.13 19.23 -7.12
N ILE A 31 0.07 18.65 -7.67
CA ILE A 31 -0.46 17.35 -7.23
C ILE A 31 0.50 16.22 -7.62
N LEU A 32 1.07 16.26 -8.83
CA LEU A 32 2.07 15.29 -9.30
C LEU A 32 3.32 15.29 -8.43
N VAL A 33 3.87 16.48 -8.13
CA VAL A 33 5.07 16.62 -7.30
C VAL A 33 4.78 16.16 -5.87
N ALA A 34 3.71 16.67 -5.24
CA ALA A 34 3.34 16.29 -3.88
C ALA A 34 3.08 14.78 -3.77
N ARG A 35 2.35 14.18 -4.72
CA ARG A 35 2.10 12.73 -4.78
C ARG A 35 3.37 11.92 -4.97
N SER A 36 4.31 12.41 -5.78
CA SER A 36 5.56 11.69 -6.04
C SER A 36 6.45 11.66 -4.81
N PHE A 37 6.55 12.81 -4.13
CA PHE A 37 7.23 12.95 -2.85
C PHE A 37 6.60 12.05 -1.78
N LEU A 38 5.31 12.25 -1.47
CA LEU A 38 4.58 11.44 -0.48
C LEU A 38 4.64 9.94 -0.81
N GLY A 39 4.50 9.58 -2.09
CA GLY A 39 4.60 8.19 -2.52
C GLY A 39 5.97 7.59 -2.24
N SER A 40 7.05 8.31 -2.55
CA SER A 40 8.40 7.82 -2.33
C SER A 40 8.75 7.77 -0.83
N THR A 41 8.33 8.76 -0.04
CA THR A 41 8.41 8.72 1.43
C THR A 41 7.67 7.51 2.00
N ALA A 42 6.43 7.24 1.57
CA ALA A 42 5.67 6.08 2.03
C ALA A 42 6.38 4.76 1.71
N LEU A 43 7.04 4.66 0.55
CA LEU A 43 7.77 3.46 0.18
C LEU A 43 9.03 3.25 1.03
N TYR A 44 9.73 4.32 1.37
CA TYR A 44 10.83 4.26 2.33
C TYR A 44 10.34 3.79 3.70
N LEU A 45 9.27 4.39 4.23
CA LEU A 45 8.67 3.97 5.51
C LEU A 45 8.21 2.50 5.46
N ASN A 46 7.65 2.05 4.35
CA ASN A 46 7.22 0.66 4.19
C ASN A 46 8.41 -0.32 4.26
N LEU A 47 9.51 -0.02 3.58
CA LEU A 47 10.73 -0.83 3.64
C LEU A 47 11.32 -0.84 5.05
N MET A 48 11.30 0.29 5.75
CA MET A 48 11.74 0.36 7.15
C MET A 48 10.82 -0.44 8.09
N ALA A 49 9.51 -0.41 7.87
CA ALA A 49 8.57 -1.25 8.62
C ALA A 49 8.89 -2.74 8.45
N TYR A 50 9.13 -3.21 7.22
CA TYR A 50 9.52 -4.60 6.97
C TYR A 50 10.91 -4.97 7.51
N ARG A 51 11.81 -4.00 7.72
CA ARG A 51 13.12 -4.22 8.34
C ARG A 51 13.01 -4.48 9.85
N PHE A 52 12.08 -3.82 10.52
CA PHE A 52 11.95 -3.86 11.98
C PHE A 52 10.80 -4.73 12.50
N LEU A 53 9.80 -5.05 11.67
CA LEU A 53 8.66 -5.88 12.03
C LEU A 53 8.68 -7.21 11.26
N PRO A 54 8.10 -8.28 11.84
CA PRO A 54 7.80 -9.50 11.11
C PRO A 54 6.89 -9.21 9.90
N LEU A 55 7.12 -9.94 8.79
CA LEU A 55 6.45 -9.73 7.51
C LEU A 55 4.91 -9.71 7.64
N ALA A 56 4.33 -10.66 8.37
CA ALA A 56 2.89 -10.75 8.60
C ALA A 56 2.34 -9.56 9.40
N VAL A 57 3.02 -9.15 10.48
CA VAL A 57 2.55 -8.02 11.31
C VAL A 57 2.56 -6.73 10.49
N ALA A 58 3.63 -6.49 9.73
CA ALA A 58 3.72 -5.35 8.83
C ALA A 58 2.61 -5.38 7.76
N SER A 59 2.38 -6.53 7.11
CA SER A 59 1.32 -6.67 6.09
C SER A 59 -0.09 -6.48 6.66
N ILE A 60 -0.34 -6.89 7.90
CA ILE A 60 -1.61 -6.64 8.61
C ILE A 60 -1.78 -5.15 8.92
N ILE A 61 -0.74 -4.44 9.35
CA ILE A 61 -0.85 -2.98 9.54
C ILE A 61 -1.12 -2.29 8.20
N MET A 62 -0.41 -2.71 7.14
CA MET A 62 -0.57 -2.17 5.79
C MET A 62 -1.94 -2.44 5.18
N SER A 63 -2.69 -3.43 5.67
CA SER A 63 -4.07 -3.65 5.22
C SER A 63 -5.07 -2.66 5.78
N SER A 64 -4.67 -1.77 6.70
CA SER A 64 -5.50 -0.64 7.12
C SER A 64 -5.55 0.48 6.07
N VAL A 65 -4.68 0.45 5.05
CA VAL A 65 -4.67 1.40 3.93
C VAL A 65 -6.04 1.55 3.26
N PRO A 66 -6.75 0.48 2.81
CA PRO A 66 -8.07 0.61 2.22
C PRO A 66 -9.07 1.36 3.12
N SER A 67 -9.01 1.14 4.43
CA SER A 67 -9.92 1.81 5.38
C SER A 67 -9.72 3.33 5.36
N LEU A 68 -8.47 3.80 5.37
CA LEU A 68 -8.14 5.22 5.30
C LEU A 68 -8.34 5.78 3.90
N VAL A 69 -8.06 5.01 2.84
CA VAL A 69 -8.33 5.38 1.44
C VAL A 69 -9.83 5.64 1.26
N MET A 70 -10.70 4.82 1.83
CA MET A 70 -12.15 5.02 1.74
C MET A 70 -12.61 6.29 2.46
N ILE A 71 -12.06 6.58 3.65
CA ILE A 71 -12.36 7.81 4.38
C ILE A 71 -11.86 9.03 3.58
N ALA A 72 -10.61 8.98 3.09
CA ALA A 72 -10.03 10.06 2.31
C ALA A 72 -10.73 10.24 0.95
N ALA A 73 -11.17 9.16 0.30
CA ALA A 73 -11.95 9.21 -0.94
C ALA A 73 -13.33 9.83 -0.71
N ARG A 74 -13.98 9.56 0.43
CA ARG A 74 -15.23 10.24 0.79
C ARG A 74 -15.04 11.75 0.93
N ILE A 75 -13.96 12.18 1.58
CA ILE A 75 -13.69 13.61 1.81
C ILE A 75 -13.28 14.32 0.50
N TYR A 76 -12.38 13.73 -0.28
CA TYR A 76 -11.79 14.37 -1.47
C TYR A 76 -12.57 14.15 -2.77
N LEU A 77 -13.17 12.96 -2.96
CA LEU A 77 -13.90 12.58 -4.18
C LEU A 77 -15.43 12.60 -3.98
N LYS A 78 -15.92 12.78 -2.74
CA LYS A 78 -17.36 12.74 -2.40
C LYS A 78 -18.05 11.44 -2.81
N GLU A 79 -17.31 10.33 -2.82
CA GLU A 79 -17.88 9.00 -3.08
C GLU A 79 -18.84 8.57 -1.96
N PRO A 80 -19.98 7.93 -2.27
CA PRO A 80 -20.94 7.49 -1.26
C PRO A 80 -20.35 6.33 -0.43
N CYS A 81 -19.94 6.62 0.81
CA CYS A 81 -19.69 5.58 1.80
C CYS A 81 -21.02 5.02 2.31
N GLY A 82 -21.28 3.76 1.99
CA GLY A 82 -22.36 3.02 2.64
C GLY A 82 -21.98 2.52 4.03
N PHE A 83 -22.90 1.82 4.67
CA PHE A 83 -22.76 1.36 6.05
C PHE A 83 -21.72 0.24 6.22
N ILE A 84 -21.73 -0.75 5.32
CA ILE A 84 -20.83 -1.92 5.41
C ILE A 84 -19.33 -1.57 5.41
N PRO A 85 -18.83 -0.63 4.59
CA PRO A 85 -17.42 -0.24 4.68
C PRO A 85 -17.04 0.45 5.98
N SER A 86 -17.98 1.18 6.61
CA SER A 86 -17.74 1.77 7.93
C SER A 86 -17.54 0.68 8.99
N LEU A 87 -18.34 -0.39 8.94
CA LEU A 87 -18.14 -1.55 9.81
C LEU A 87 -16.83 -2.26 9.49
N ALA A 88 -16.51 -2.44 8.21
CA ALA A 88 -15.26 -3.07 7.80
C ALA A 88 -14.04 -2.28 8.30
N VAL A 89 -14.08 -0.94 8.31
CA VAL A 89 -13.04 -0.09 8.92
C VAL A 89 -12.87 -0.42 10.40
N MET A 90 -13.96 -0.48 11.16
CA MET A 90 -13.90 -0.83 12.60
C MET A 90 -13.30 -2.22 12.82
N ILE A 91 -13.69 -3.19 12.00
CA ILE A 91 -13.16 -4.56 12.05
C ILE A 91 -11.67 -4.57 11.68
N THR A 92 -11.22 -3.85 10.65
CA THR A 92 -9.78 -3.74 10.32
C THR A 92 -8.97 -3.14 11.46
N VAL A 93 -9.47 -2.08 12.10
CA VAL A 93 -8.78 -1.45 13.23
C VAL A 93 -8.68 -2.43 14.40
N ALA A 94 -9.76 -3.13 14.73
CA ALA A 94 -9.74 -4.16 15.78
C ALA A 94 -8.75 -5.29 15.48
N GLY A 95 -8.71 -5.78 14.23
CA GLY A 95 -7.79 -6.85 13.83
C GLY A 95 -6.32 -6.44 13.83
N VAL A 96 -6.03 -5.18 13.48
CA VAL A 96 -4.69 -4.60 13.60
C VAL A 96 -4.29 -4.48 15.08
N LEU A 97 -5.17 -3.97 15.95
CA LEU A 97 -4.91 -3.87 17.39
C LEU A 97 -4.65 -5.25 18.03
N LEU A 98 -5.39 -6.27 17.61
CA LEU A 98 -5.20 -7.63 18.09
C LEU A 98 -3.86 -8.23 17.62
N SER A 99 -3.45 -7.94 16.37
CA SER A 99 -2.19 -8.44 15.79
C SER A 99 -0.93 -7.79 16.36
N ILE A 100 -1.00 -6.57 16.88
CA ILE A 100 0.15 -5.88 17.49
C ILE A 100 0.48 -6.46 18.89
N ARG A 101 -0.26 -7.48 19.34
CA ARG A 101 -0.19 -8.02 20.72
C ARG A 101 -0.39 -6.94 21.78
N LEU A 102 -1.33 -6.03 21.54
CA LEU A 102 -1.72 -5.01 22.50
C LEU A 102 -2.08 -5.56 23.90
N PRO A 103 -2.68 -6.76 24.06
CA PRO A 103 -2.97 -7.32 25.37
C PRO A 103 -1.72 -7.66 26.20
N GLU A 104 -0.63 -8.13 25.58
CA GLU A 104 0.64 -8.39 26.30
C GLU A 104 1.34 -7.08 26.67
N LEU A 105 1.27 -6.06 25.80
CA LEU A 105 1.82 -4.71 26.05
C LEU A 105 1.11 -3.95 27.17
N LEU A 106 -0.19 -4.22 27.39
CA LEU A 106 -1.01 -3.55 28.40
C LEU A 106 -1.06 -4.30 29.75
N ASN A 107 -0.85 -5.62 29.75
CA ASN A 107 -1.02 -6.46 30.94
C ASN A 107 0.32 -6.77 31.64
N GLU A 108 1.43 -6.87 30.90
CA GLU A 108 2.76 -6.92 31.49
C GLU A 108 3.39 -5.53 31.40
N GLY A 109 3.40 -4.81 32.53
CA GLY A 109 4.06 -3.51 32.64
C GLY A 109 5.51 -3.55 32.14
N GLY A 110 5.73 -3.16 30.89
CA GLY A 110 7.03 -2.82 30.32
C GLY A 110 8.10 -3.92 30.25
N GLY A 111 7.73 -5.20 30.30
CA GLY A 111 8.71 -6.30 30.48
C GLY A 111 9.27 -6.96 29.22
N ALA A 112 8.45 -7.23 28.20
CA ALA A 112 8.83 -8.18 27.14
C ALA A 112 9.01 -7.60 25.73
N VAL A 113 8.65 -6.33 25.47
CA VAL A 113 8.76 -5.69 24.14
C VAL A 113 9.41 -4.30 24.21
N THR A 114 10.40 -4.13 25.08
CA THR A 114 11.16 -2.87 25.26
C THR A 114 12.28 -2.74 24.22
N ASN A 115 12.05 -3.20 22.98
CA ASN A 115 12.98 -2.97 21.88
C ASN A 115 12.59 -1.64 21.21
N PRO A 116 13.40 -0.56 21.34
CA PRO A 116 13.08 0.74 20.73
C PRO A 116 12.87 0.61 19.21
N ASN A 117 13.54 -0.35 18.57
CA ASN A 117 13.42 -0.64 17.14
C ASN A 117 12.01 -1.11 16.73
N TYR A 118 11.29 -1.82 17.60
CA TYR A 118 9.93 -2.28 17.30
C TYR A 118 8.94 -1.12 17.25
N PHE A 119 9.05 -0.17 18.19
CA PHE A 119 8.24 1.05 18.21
C PHE A 119 8.53 1.95 17.01
N VAL A 120 9.80 2.06 16.60
CA VAL A 120 10.19 2.78 15.37
C VAL A 120 9.52 2.13 14.16
N GLY A 121 9.59 0.81 14.02
CA GLY A 121 8.94 0.10 12.92
C GLY A 121 7.42 0.25 12.91
N LEU A 122 6.78 0.26 14.09
CA LEU A 122 5.33 0.50 14.22
C LEU A 122 4.96 1.91 13.79
N GLY A 123 5.73 2.92 14.22
CA GLY A 123 5.58 4.30 13.79
C GLY A 123 5.76 4.47 12.28
N CYS A 124 6.77 3.83 11.69
CA CYS A 124 6.96 3.79 10.24
C CYS A 124 5.78 3.14 9.52
N ALA A 125 5.24 2.04 10.04
CA ALA A 125 4.09 1.36 9.44
C ALA A 125 2.84 2.27 9.45
N PHE A 126 2.47 2.84 10.59
CA PHE A 126 1.32 3.76 10.67
C PHE A 126 1.50 5.02 9.82
N GLY A 127 2.70 5.62 9.85
CA GLY A 127 3.03 6.75 8.99
C GLY A 127 2.91 6.40 7.51
N CYS A 128 3.38 5.20 7.12
CA CYS A 128 3.22 4.70 5.76
C CYS A 128 1.74 4.58 5.38
N VAL A 129 0.89 4.00 6.22
CA VAL A 129 -0.54 3.82 5.93
C VAL A 129 -1.20 5.17 5.62
N ILE A 130 -0.95 6.20 6.45
CA ILE A 130 -1.53 7.54 6.27
C ILE A 130 -1.07 8.15 4.95
N ILE A 131 0.24 8.20 4.72
CA ILE A 131 0.83 8.82 3.53
C ILE A 131 0.41 8.06 2.26
N LEU A 132 0.43 6.73 2.30
CA LEU A 132 0.02 5.88 1.18
C LEU A 132 -1.47 6.04 0.84
N SER A 133 -2.32 6.27 1.84
CA SER A 133 -3.74 6.51 1.63
C SER A 133 -4.00 7.81 0.87
N ILE A 134 -3.37 8.91 1.29
CA ILE A 134 -3.42 10.22 0.60
C ILE A 134 -2.89 10.09 -0.83
N THR A 135 -1.82 9.32 -0.98
CA THR A 135 -1.12 9.02 -2.23
C THR A 135 -2.02 8.27 -3.23
N ILE A 136 -2.76 7.24 -2.78
CA ILE A 136 -3.71 6.49 -3.62
C ILE A 136 -4.88 7.40 -4.05
N VAL A 137 -5.43 8.20 -3.14
CA VAL A 137 -6.54 9.13 -3.44
C VAL A 137 -6.12 10.23 -4.42
N SER A 138 -4.93 10.79 -4.23
CA SER A 138 -4.36 11.80 -5.15
C SER A 138 -4.14 11.23 -6.55
N LEU A 139 -3.74 9.96 -6.64
CA LEU A 139 -3.56 9.28 -7.92
C LEU A 139 -4.89 9.11 -8.67
N ARG A 140 -5.97 8.73 -7.96
CA ARG A 140 -7.31 8.63 -8.54
C ARG A 140 -7.80 9.96 -9.10
N LYS A 141 -7.48 11.08 -8.43
CA LYS A 141 -7.80 12.44 -8.91
C LYS A 141 -7.06 12.81 -10.20
N MET A 142 -5.95 12.13 -10.51
CA MET A 142 -5.15 12.30 -11.72
C MET A 142 -5.43 11.23 -12.78
N ARG A 143 -6.64 10.65 -12.81
CA ARG A 143 -7.04 9.66 -13.82
C ARG A 143 -6.95 10.18 -15.27
N ASP A 144 -7.07 11.48 -15.47
CA ASP A 144 -7.03 12.12 -16.79
C ASP A 144 -5.58 12.32 -17.30
N VAL A 145 -4.58 12.11 -16.43
CA VAL A 145 -3.16 12.19 -16.79
C VAL A 145 -2.66 10.80 -17.18
N HIS A 146 -1.96 10.70 -18.30
CA HIS A 146 -1.40 9.43 -18.77
C HIS A 146 -0.47 8.81 -17.69
N PHE A 147 -0.65 7.52 -17.38
CA PHE A 147 0.07 6.81 -16.32
C PHE A 147 1.59 6.98 -16.41
N SER A 148 2.13 7.06 -17.62
CA SER A 148 3.58 7.20 -17.85
C SER A 148 4.13 8.51 -17.29
N VAL A 149 3.42 9.64 -17.43
CA VAL A 149 3.85 10.94 -16.86
C VAL A 149 3.90 10.85 -15.34
N VAL A 150 2.87 10.25 -14.73
CA VAL A 150 2.82 10.06 -13.28
C VAL A 150 4.02 9.25 -12.77
N LEU A 151 4.37 8.18 -13.49
CA LEU A 151 5.48 7.31 -13.12
C LEU A 151 6.86 7.94 -13.34
N VAL A 152 7.03 8.76 -14.38
CA VAL A 152 8.28 9.52 -14.61
C VAL A 152 8.52 10.52 -13.47
N TYR A 153 7.50 11.31 -13.10
CA TYR A 153 7.61 12.22 -11.93
C TYR A 153 7.93 11.46 -10.65
N PHE A 154 7.26 10.33 -10.42
CA PHE A 154 7.53 9.46 -9.29
C PHE A 154 8.97 8.92 -9.29
N GLY A 155 9.48 8.51 -10.45
CA GLY A 155 10.84 8.03 -10.63
C GLY A 155 11.89 9.10 -10.37
N VAL A 156 11.75 10.31 -10.95
CA VAL A 156 12.70 11.43 -10.77
C VAL A 156 12.70 11.91 -9.33
N ILE A 157 11.55 12.31 -8.81
CA ILE A 157 11.44 12.88 -7.45
C ILE A 157 11.84 11.83 -6.42
N GLY A 158 11.39 10.58 -6.60
CA GLY A 158 11.71 9.50 -5.69
C GLY A 158 13.17 9.03 -5.79
N ALA A 159 13.86 9.25 -6.90
CA ALA A 159 15.30 9.02 -7.00
C ALA A 159 16.08 10.12 -6.27
N ILE A 160 15.68 11.39 -6.42
CA ILE A 160 16.29 12.53 -5.72
C ILE A 160 16.09 12.43 -4.20
N GLU A 161 14.88 12.14 -3.75
CA GLU A 161 14.55 12.02 -2.32
C GLU A 161 15.34 10.87 -1.69
N ASN A 162 15.23 9.66 -2.25
CA ASN A 162 15.93 8.51 -1.68
C ASN A 162 17.46 8.63 -1.84
N GLY A 163 17.96 9.25 -2.92
CA GLY A 163 19.38 9.52 -3.08
C GLY A 163 19.90 10.46 -2.00
N SER A 164 19.15 11.53 -1.71
CA SER A 164 19.47 12.47 -0.63
C SER A 164 19.43 11.79 0.75
N LEU A 165 18.42 10.96 1.02
CA LEU A 165 18.32 10.22 2.28
C LEU A 165 19.49 9.26 2.48
N VAL A 166 19.85 8.50 1.43
CA VAL A 166 20.99 7.57 1.47
C VAL A 166 22.31 8.32 1.70
N TYR A 167 22.48 9.49 1.07
CA TYR A 167 23.66 10.32 1.27
C TYR A 167 23.77 10.83 2.72
N LEU A 168 22.66 11.30 3.31
CA LEU A 168 22.64 11.83 4.67
C LEU A 168 22.82 10.76 5.75
N LEU A 169 22.32 9.54 5.51
CA LEU A 169 22.41 8.43 6.46
C LEU A 169 23.76 7.70 6.44
N ALA A 170 24.68 8.08 5.56
CA ALA A 170 26.07 7.59 5.46
C ALA A 170 26.28 6.05 5.37
N GLU A 171 25.23 5.25 5.27
CA GLU A 171 25.28 3.79 5.03
C GLU A 171 25.32 3.47 3.53
N TYR A 172 26.19 4.13 2.76
CA TYR A 172 26.35 3.81 1.34
C TYR A 172 27.23 2.57 1.17
N SER A 173 26.61 1.39 1.27
CA SER A 173 27.19 0.14 0.78
C SER A 173 26.64 -0.12 -0.61
N LEU A 174 27.47 0.06 -1.63
CA LEU A 174 27.16 -0.51 -2.95
C LEU A 174 27.12 -2.03 -2.78
N PRO A 175 26.08 -2.73 -3.29
CA PRO A 175 26.04 -4.18 -3.25
C PRO A 175 27.29 -4.72 -3.95
N GLU A 176 27.98 -5.66 -3.31
CA GLU A 176 29.10 -6.34 -3.93
C GLU A 176 28.65 -7.02 -5.23
N CYS A 177 29.53 -7.08 -6.23
CA CYS A 177 29.24 -7.75 -7.48
C CYS A 177 29.03 -9.26 -7.22
N GLY A 178 27.77 -9.70 -7.25
CA GLY A 178 27.39 -11.08 -6.95
C GLY A 178 25.89 -11.35 -7.09
N TRP A 179 25.41 -12.36 -6.37
CA TRP A 179 23.99 -12.74 -6.33
C TRP A 179 23.08 -11.60 -5.85
N ASP A 180 23.57 -10.78 -4.92
CA ASP A 180 22.84 -9.63 -4.38
C ASP A 180 22.53 -8.56 -5.43
N ALA A 181 23.48 -8.30 -6.34
CA ALA A 181 23.26 -7.37 -7.45
C ALA A 181 22.16 -7.88 -8.40
N THR A 182 22.11 -9.19 -8.65
CA THR A 182 21.08 -9.81 -9.49
C THR A 182 19.71 -9.73 -8.83
N LEU A 183 19.60 -10.02 -7.53
CA LEU A 183 18.36 -9.88 -6.77
C LEU A 183 17.87 -8.43 -6.74
N MET A 184 18.78 -7.47 -6.55
CA MET A 184 18.43 -6.04 -6.59
C MET A 184 17.92 -5.60 -7.97
N MET A 185 18.52 -6.10 -9.04
CA MET A 185 18.04 -5.88 -10.41
C MET A 185 16.62 -6.43 -10.59
N MET A 186 16.36 -7.66 -10.13
CA MET A 186 15.02 -8.27 -10.18
C MET A 186 13.98 -7.46 -9.39
N VAL A 187 14.32 -6.96 -8.20
CA VAL A 187 13.45 -6.08 -7.41
C VAL A 187 13.15 -4.78 -8.17
N GLY A 188 14.12 -4.24 -8.90
CA GLY A 188 13.92 -3.07 -9.77
C GLY A 188 12.92 -3.34 -10.89
N VAL A 189 13.10 -4.44 -11.63
CA VAL A 189 12.25 -4.82 -12.77
C VAL A 189 10.84 -5.20 -12.33
N LEU A 190 10.70 -6.11 -11.37
CA LEU A 190 9.40 -6.53 -10.84
C LEU A 190 8.68 -5.36 -10.15
N GLY A 191 9.44 -4.52 -9.43
CA GLY A 191 8.92 -3.31 -8.82
C GLY A 191 8.39 -2.30 -9.84
N PHE A 192 9.04 -2.18 -11.01
CA PHE A 192 8.55 -1.36 -12.11
C PHE A 192 7.22 -1.87 -12.66
N PHE A 193 7.14 -3.15 -13.05
CA PHE A 193 5.90 -3.72 -13.58
C PHE A 193 4.77 -3.65 -12.55
N GLY A 194 5.04 -4.02 -11.29
CA GLY A 194 4.07 -3.94 -10.20
C GLY A 194 3.55 -2.51 -9.98
N HIS A 195 4.43 -1.50 -10.02
CA HIS A 195 4.02 -0.12 -9.86
C HIS A 195 3.25 0.41 -11.09
N CYS A 196 3.61 -0.01 -12.31
CA CYS A 196 2.85 0.32 -13.51
C CYS A 196 1.42 -0.22 -13.44
N PHE A 197 1.27 -1.52 -13.16
CA PHE A 197 -0.05 -2.15 -13.06
C PHE A 197 -0.89 -1.53 -11.93
N LEU A 198 -0.28 -1.25 -10.77
CA LEU A 198 -0.97 -0.59 -9.67
C LEU A 198 -1.47 0.80 -10.06
N VAL A 199 -0.64 1.59 -10.75
CA VAL A 199 -1.03 2.95 -11.17
C VAL A 199 -2.17 2.90 -12.19
N MET A 200 -2.05 2.03 -13.20
CA MET A 200 -3.11 1.85 -14.20
C MET A 200 -4.41 1.37 -13.54
N ALA A 201 -4.34 0.41 -12.62
CA ALA A 201 -5.51 -0.08 -11.90
C ALA A 201 -6.24 1.04 -11.14
N ILE A 202 -5.53 1.89 -10.41
CA ILE A 202 -6.12 3.01 -9.66
C ILE A 202 -6.70 4.09 -10.60
N GLN A 203 -6.13 4.28 -11.79
CA GLN A 203 -6.65 5.24 -12.77
C GLN A 203 -7.92 4.72 -13.45
N VAL A 204 -8.05 3.41 -13.67
CA VAL A 204 -9.24 2.80 -14.27
C VAL A 204 -10.34 2.62 -13.22
N GLU A 205 -10.05 1.95 -12.11
CA GLU A 205 -11.01 1.56 -11.07
C GLU A 205 -10.98 2.46 -9.84
N GLU A 206 -12.07 2.46 -9.06
CA GLU A 206 -12.14 3.24 -7.82
C GLU A 206 -11.03 2.87 -6.83
N ALA A 207 -10.42 3.89 -6.23
CA ALA A 207 -9.29 3.76 -5.30
C ALA A 207 -9.58 2.77 -4.15
N GLY A 208 -10.81 2.80 -3.63
CA GLY A 208 -11.25 1.87 -2.59
C GLY A 208 -11.17 0.40 -3.03
N ILE A 209 -11.58 0.06 -4.25
CA ILE A 209 -11.60 -1.33 -4.75
C ILE A 209 -10.17 -1.85 -4.89
N VAL A 210 -9.34 -1.08 -5.60
CA VAL A 210 -7.97 -1.50 -5.91
C VAL A 210 -7.15 -1.64 -4.63
N SER A 211 -7.32 -0.74 -3.66
CA SER A 211 -6.64 -0.83 -2.36
C SER A 211 -7.06 -2.07 -1.56
N VAL A 212 -8.35 -2.44 -1.57
CA VAL A 212 -8.87 -3.65 -0.90
C VAL A 212 -8.28 -4.91 -1.53
N MET A 213 -8.35 -5.03 -2.87
CA MET A 213 -7.83 -6.21 -3.58
C MET A 213 -6.32 -6.37 -3.41
N LYS A 214 -5.59 -5.25 -3.44
CA LYS A 214 -4.15 -5.25 -3.18
C LYS A 214 -3.86 -5.74 -1.77
N SER A 215 -4.49 -5.15 -0.76
CA SER A 215 -4.25 -5.51 0.64
C SER A 215 -4.62 -6.96 0.97
N SER A 216 -5.72 -7.51 0.45
CA SER A 216 -6.06 -8.92 0.69
C SER A 216 -5.00 -9.87 0.14
N THR A 217 -4.51 -9.58 -1.07
CA THR A 217 -3.50 -10.39 -1.74
C THR A 217 -2.16 -10.31 -1.00
N ASP A 218 -1.75 -9.10 -0.62
CA ASP A 218 -0.50 -8.85 0.12
C ASP A 218 -0.48 -9.62 1.45
N ILE A 219 -1.58 -9.64 2.21
CA ILE A 219 -1.67 -10.37 3.50
C ILE A 219 -1.53 -11.87 3.29
N ILE A 220 -2.31 -12.45 2.38
CA ILE A 220 -2.31 -13.91 2.15
C ILE A 220 -0.93 -14.38 1.70
N ILE A 221 -0.32 -13.68 0.74
CA ILE A 221 1.02 -14.00 0.25
C ILE A 221 2.05 -13.82 1.36
N SER A 222 1.97 -12.72 2.13
CA SER A 222 2.87 -12.48 3.26
C SER A 222 2.82 -13.57 4.31
N LEU A 223 1.64 -14.12 4.62
CA LEU A 223 1.52 -15.21 5.60
C LEU A 223 2.14 -16.51 5.07
N ILE A 224 1.87 -16.85 3.81
CA ILE A 224 2.44 -18.05 3.17
C ILE A 224 3.96 -17.92 3.11
N LEU A 225 4.49 -16.78 2.66
CA LEU A 225 5.93 -16.53 2.61
C LEU A 225 6.56 -16.56 3.99
N GLN A 226 5.89 -16.01 5.01
CA GLN A 226 6.41 -16.06 6.37
C GLN A 226 6.55 -17.49 6.88
N ILE A 227 5.54 -18.35 6.65
CA ILE A 227 5.59 -19.75 7.09
C ILE A 227 6.69 -20.51 6.36
N ILE A 228 6.80 -20.35 5.03
CA ILE A 228 7.76 -21.10 4.20
C ILE A 228 9.22 -20.68 4.44
N PHE A 229 9.49 -19.37 4.57
CA PHE A 229 10.86 -18.87 4.61
C PHE A 229 11.40 -18.66 6.03
N PHE A 230 10.54 -18.39 7.00
CA PHE A 230 10.97 -18.00 8.33
C PHE A 230 10.67 -19.06 9.40
N ASP A 231 9.99 -20.18 9.05
CA ASP A 231 9.58 -21.28 9.94
C ASP A 231 8.96 -20.81 11.28
N LEU A 232 8.43 -19.58 11.27
CA LEU A 232 7.91 -18.90 12.44
C LEU A 232 6.42 -19.19 12.50
N SER A 233 6.05 -20.16 13.35
CA SER A 233 4.66 -20.47 13.65
C SER A 233 3.94 -19.21 14.15
N PRO A 234 2.93 -18.70 13.41
CA PRO A 234 2.21 -17.52 13.82
C PRO A 234 1.45 -17.82 15.11
N ASP A 235 1.66 -16.97 16.11
CA ASP A 235 0.95 -17.03 17.37
C ASP A 235 -0.57 -16.86 17.16
N ILE A 236 -1.38 -17.40 18.08
CA ILE A 236 -2.85 -17.44 17.99
C ILE A 236 -3.42 -16.02 17.85
N TYR A 237 -2.81 -15.03 18.51
CA TYR A 237 -3.19 -13.62 18.38
C TYR A 237 -2.93 -13.07 16.97
N ASN A 238 -1.74 -13.32 16.41
CA ASN A 238 -1.41 -12.87 15.05
C ASN A 238 -2.29 -13.56 14.01
N LEU A 239 -2.60 -14.84 14.20
CA LEU A 239 -3.49 -15.61 13.33
C LEU A 239 -4.94 -15.11 13.40
N GLY A 240 -5.44 -14.84 14.61
CA GLY A 240 -6.79 -14.30 14.83
C GLY A 240 -6.95 -12.91 14.23
N GLY A 241 -5.96 -12.03 14.42
CA GLY A 241 -5.97 -10.69 13.87
C GLY A 241 -5.88 -10.69 12.34
N ALA A 242 -5.01 -11.54 11.76
CA ALA A 242 -4.93 -11.74 10.32
C ALA A 242 -6.25 -12.25 9.73
N ALA A 243 -6.89 -13.25 10.35
CA ALA A 243 -8.16 -13.79 9.89
C ALA A 243 -9.29 -12.75 9.89
N LEU A 244 -9.35 -11.94 10.95
CA LEU A 244 -10.37 -10.89 11.12
C LEU A 244 -10.19 -9.76 10.09
N VAL A 245 -8.94 -9.41 9.80
CA VAL A 245 -8.60 -8.45 8.74
C VAL A 245 -8.92 -9.00 7.36
N VAL A 246 -8.49 -10.23 7.02
CA VAL A 246 -8.80 -10.86 5.73
C VAL A 246 -10.31 -10.96 5.52
N PHE A 247 -11.07 -11.30 6.56
CA PHE A 247 -12.53 -11.31 6.53
C PHE A 247 -13.11 -9.92 6.21
N SER A 248 -12.64 -8.88 6.89
CA SER A 248 -13.12 -7.50 6.65
C SER A 248 -12.85 -7.01 5.22
N VAL A 249 -11.66 -7.29 4.69
CA VAL A 249 -11.25 -6.87 3.35
C VAL A 249 -12.03 -7.67 2.29
N SER A 250 -12.21 -8.97 2.50
CA SER A 250 -13.05 -9.82 1.65
C SER A 250 -14.51 -9.37 1.65
N MET A 251 -15.04 -8.96 2.80
CA MET A 251 -16.41 -8.43 2.92
C MET A 251 -16.61 -7.15 2.08
N ILE A 252 -15.62 -6.24 2.09
CA ILE A 252 -15.67 -5.03 1.25
C ILE A 252 -15.62 -5.39 -0.24
N GLY A 253 -14.72 -6.31 -0.63
CA GLY A 253 -14.62 -6.79 -2.01
C GLY A 253 -15.92 -7.44 -2.50
N PHE A 254 -16.50 -8.32 -1.69
CA PHE A 254 -17.75 -9.01 -2.00
C PHE A 254 -18.93 -8.05 -2.16
N ARG A 255 -19.06 -7.06 -1.25
CA ARG A 255 -20.07 -6.01 -1.38
C ARG A 255 -19.95 -5.26 -2.71
N LYS A 256 -18.73 -4.94 -3.12
CA LYS A 256 -18.50 -4.19 -4.35
C LYS A 256 -18.83 -5.02 -5.59
N TRP A 257 -18.47 -6.30 -5.58
CA TRP A 257 -18.88 -7.25 -6.61
C TRP A 257 -20.42 -7.30 -6.73
N LEU A 258 -21.14 -7.31 -5.60
CA LEU A 258 -22.60 -7.19 -5.54
C LEU A 258 -23.14 -5.87 -6.10
N GLN A 259 -22.43 -4.74 -5.92
CA GLN A 259 -22.82 -3.45 -6.48
C GLN A 259 -22.70 -3.43 -8.01
N ASN A 260 -21.65 -4.04 -8.55
CA ASN A 260 -21.35 -4.09 -9.98
C ASN A 260 -22.15 -5.14 -10.76
N LEU A 261 -22.84 -6.07 -10.08
CA LEU A 261 -23.73 -7.05 -10.73
C LEU A 261 -24.90 -6.35 -11.46
N PRO A 262 -25.33 -6.86 -12.65
CA PRO A 262 -26.48 -6.33 -13.37
C PRO A 262 -27.77 -6.42 -12.54
N LYS A 263 -28.70 -5.48 -12.78
CA LYS A 263 -29.93 -5.29 -11.97
C LYS A 263 -30.85 -6.52 -11.95
N ASP A 264 -30.70 -7.44 -12.90
CA ASP A 264 -31.50 -8.67 -13.03
C ASP A 264 -30.91 -9.88 -12.29
N SER A 265 -29.76 -9.76 -11.65
CA SER A 265 -29.17 -10.85 -10.85
C SER A 265 -29.96 -11.10 -9.56
N SER A 266 -30.40 -12.34 -9.37
CA SER A 266 -31.09 -12.83 -8.15
C SER A 266 -30.31 -12.51 -6.87
N TRP A 267 -28.99 -12.54 -6.94
CA TRP A 267 -28.09 -12.22 -5.82
C TRP A 267 -28.18 -10.76 -5.37
N LYS A 268 -28.36 -9.83 -6.30
CA LYS A 268 -28.49 -8.40 -5.98
C LYS A 268 -29.82 -8.08 -5.31
N LYS A 269 -30.89 -8.80 -5.67
CA LYS A 269 -32.21 -8.68 -5.04
C LYS A 269 -32.24 -9.31 -3.64
N ASN A 270 -31.62 -10.46 -3.45
CA ASN A 270 -31.61 -11.17 -2.16
C ASN A 270 -30.70 -10.49 -1.12
N LEU A 271 -29.60 -9.86 -1.54
CA LEU A 271 -28.62 -9.24 -0.63
C LEU A 271 -28.73 -7.70 -0.56
N LYS A 272 -29.95 -7.16 -0.72
CA LYS A 272 -30.23 -5.73 -0.74
C LYS A 272 -29.77 -4.99 0.53
N TYR A 273 -29.78 -5.68 1.68
CA TYR A 273 -29.27 -5.16 2.96
C TYR A 273 -27.74 -4.93 2.97
N PHE A 274 -26.97 -5.67 2.17
CA PHE A 274 -25.52 -5.50 2.04
C PHE A 274 -25.14 -4.29 1.16
N LEU A 275 -26.09 -3.77 0.38
CA LEU A 275 -25.89 -2.65 -0.56
C LEU A 275 -26.12 -1.26 0.08
N LEU A 276 -26.81 -1.19 1.23
CA LEU A 276 -26.92 0.00 2.09
C LEU A 276 -25.58 0.30 2.78
#